data_AF-A0A7V9ZES4-F1
#
_entry.id   AF-A0A7V9ZES4-F1
#
_cell.length_a   1.000
_cell.length_b   1.000
_cell.length_c   1.000
_cell.angle_alpha   90.00
_cell.angle_beta   90.00
_cell.angle_gamma   90.00
#
_symmetry.space_group_name_H-M   'P 1'
#
loop_
_entity.id
_entity.type
_entity.pdbx_description
1 polymer ?
#
loop_
_entity_poly.entity_id
_entity_poly.type
_entity_poly.pdbx_seq_one_letter_code
_entity_poly.pdbx_strand_id
1 'polypeptide(L)'
;MTPKPNETSSLLGYSLSFRTMLRHYLRRAHITQSEFARRVGLSQPSINLVCTGRTLPERRRLALWASVLGLSEEERAYFHDAAILDAAEPRARAIVNELERRAARWRSP
;
A
#
# COMPACT_ATOMS: atom_id res chain seq x y z
N MET A 1 -7.45 20.06 7.63
CA MET A 1 -7.47 18.94 8.61
C MET A 1 -6.38 17.96 8.24
N THR A 2 -5.20 18.10 8.84
CA THR A 2 -4.15 17.07 8.77
C THR A 2 -4.54 15.91 9.70
N PRO A 3 -4.60 14.65 9.23
CA PRO A 3 -4.86 13.53 10.12
C PRO A 3 -3.74 13.42 11.16
N LYS A 4 -4.10 13.05 12.40
CA LYS A 4 -3.15 12.88 13.49
C LYS A 4 -2.22 11.70 13.15
N PRO A 5 -0.91 11.81 13.43
CA PRO A 5 0.05 10.73 13.14
C PRO A 5 -0.29 9.39 13.79
N ASN A 6 -1.12 9.36 14.84
CA ASN A 6 -1.50 8.13 15.56
C ASN A 6 -2.70 7.36 14.97
N GLU A 7 -3.47 7.94 14.04
CA GLU A 7 -4.61 7.21 13.42
C GLU A 7 -4.15 6.30 12.27
N THR A 8 -3.06 6.66 11.59
CA THR A 8 -2.50 5.87 10.49
C THR A 8 -1.93 4.54 10.98
N SER A 9 -1.21 4.54 12.11
CA SER A 9 -0.65 3.32 12.71
C SER A 9 -1.71 2.32 13.19
N SER A 10 -2.91 2.79 13.55
CA SER A 10 -4.00 1.92 14.03
C SER A 10 -4.80 1.27 12.88
N LEU A 11 -4.86 1.92 11.72
CA LEU A 11 -5.48 1.35 10.50
C LEU A 11 -4.51 0.47 9.69
N LEU A 12 -3.20 0.65 9.87
CA LEU A 12 -2.14 -0.16 9.24
C LEU A 12 -1.75 -1.40 10.06
N GLY A 13 -2.37 -1.62 11.24
CA GLY A 13 -2.15 -2.78 12.11
C GLY A 13 -2.68 -4.13 11.59
N TYR A 14 -3.23 -4.15 10.37
CA TYR A 14 -3.63 -5.35 9.65
C TYR A 14 -2.92 -5.34 8.29
N SER A 15 -2.29 -6.45 7.86
CA SER A 15 -1.73 -6.64 6.50
C SER A 15 -2.74 -6.26 5.41
N LEU A 16 -2.76 -4.97 5.07
CA LEU A 16 -3.55 -4.43 3.99
C LEU A 16 -2.78 -4.77 2.71
N SER A 17 -3.43 -5.51 1.82
CA SER A 17 -2.91 -5.76 0.47
C SER A 17 -2.51 -4.45 -0.20
N PHE A 18 -1.47 -4.48 -1.03
CA PHE A 18 -0.94 -3.32 -1.73
C PHE A 18 -2.02 -2.52 -2.47
N ARG A 19 -2.97 -3.22 -3.12
CA ARG A 19 -4.09 -2.58 -3.82
C ARG A 19 -4.97 -1.72 -2.89
N THR A 20 -5.21 -2.18 -1.66
CA THR A 20 -6.03 -1.44 -0.69
C THR A 20 -5.29 -0.22 -0.22
N MET A 21 -3.99 -0.38 0.04
CA MET A 21 -3.11 0.71 0.44
C MET A 21 -2.97 1.78 -0.64
N LEU A 22 -2.79 1.38 -1.91
CA LEU A 22 -2.76 2.29 -3.04
C LEU A 22 -4.07 3.08 -3.16
N ARG A 23 -5.23 2.41 -3.09
CA ARG A 23 -6.54 3.09 -3.15
C ARG A 23 -6.75 4.06 -1.99
N HIS A 24 -6.28 3.70 -0.80
CA HIS A 24 -6.31 4.58 0.36
C HIS A 24 -5.49 5.85 0.12
N TYR A 25 -4.23 5.71 -0.31
CA TYR A 25 -3.37 6.86 -0.54
C TYR A 25 -3.80 7.73 -1.73
N LEU A 26 -4.37 7.15 -2.79
CA LEU A 26 -4.98 7.92 -3.88
C LEU A 26 -6.11 8.83 -3.36
N ARG A 27 -6.99 8.28 -2.51
CA ARG A 27 -8.07 9.04 -1.88
C ARG A 27 -7.54 10.14 -0.97
N ARG A 28 -6.54 9.81 -0.14
CA ARG A 28 -5.90 10.76 0.78
C ARG A 28 -5.23 11.93 0.05
N ALA A 29 -4.56 11.63 -1.07
CA ALA A 29 -3.91 12.63 -1.90
C ALA A 29 -4.89 13.39 -2.84
N HIS A 30 -6.19 13.08 -2.79
CA HIS A 30 -7.21 13.64 -3.68
C HIS A 30 -6.87 13.52 -5.18
N ILE A 31 -6.21 12.42 -5.57
CA ILE A 31 -5.86 12.14 -6.97
C ILE A 31 -6.66 10.96 -7.52
N THR A 32 -7.16 11.11 -8.74
CA THR A 32 -7.83 10.02 -9.46
C THR A 32 -6.81 9.02 -9.98
N GLN A 33 -7.26 7.82 -10.39
CA GLN A 33 -6.38 6.85 -11.03
C GLN A 33 -5.79 7.35 -12.35
N SER A 34 -6.57 8.11 -13.14
CA SER A 34 -6.07 8.69 -14.40
C SER A 34 -5.02 9.76 -14.15
N GLU A 35 -5.21 10.60 -13.13
CA GLU A 35 -4.25 11.61 -12.74
C GLU A 35 -2.96 10.98 -12.21
N PHE A 36 -3.09 9.97 -11.37
CA PHE A 36 -1.94 9.22 -10.87
C PHE A 36 -1.17 8.56 -12.02
N ALA A 37 -1.87 7.90 -12.95
CA ALA A 37 -1.27 7.27 -14.13
C ALA A 37 -0.44 8.27 -14.94
N ARG A 38 -0.99 9.47 -15.19
CA ARG A 38 -0.29 10.56 -15.87
C ARG A 38 0.98 10.97 -15.12
N ARG A 39 0.91 11.14 -13.80
CA ARG A 39 2.07 11.57 -12.97
C ARG A 39 3.19 10.53 -12.90
N VAL A 40 2.87 9.24 -12.99
CA VAL A 40 3.87 8.16 -12.93
C VAL A 40 4.28 7.62 -14.31
N GLY A 41 3.83 8.27 -15.39
CA GLY A 41 4.17 7.89 -16.77
C GLY A 41 3.63 6.51 -17.16
N LEU A 42 2.38 6.21 -16.78
CA LEU A 42 1.70 4.97 -17.12
C LEU A 42 0.31 5.24 -17.72
N SER A 43 -0.25 4.22 -18.37
CA SER A 43 -1.63 4.27 -18.83
C SER A 43 -2.61 4.08 -17.66
N GLN A 44 -3.79 4.71 -17.74
CA GLN A 44 -4.86 4.47 -16.76
C GLN A 44 -5.26 2.98 -16.68
N PRO A 45 -5.40 2.22 -17.79
CA PRO A 45 -5.61 0.77 -17.71
C PRO A 45 -4.54 0.02 -16.92
N SER A 46 -3.26 0.37 -17.05
CA SER A 46 -2.17 -0.23 -16.27
C SER A 46 -2.35 0.03 -14.77
N ILE A 47 -2.71 1.26 -14.37
CA ILE A 47 -3.03 1.56 -12.97
C ILE A 47 -4.25 0.80 -12.47
N ASN A 48 -5.28 0.63 -13.31
CA ASN A 48 -6.46 -0.14 -12.96
C ASN A 48 -6.14 -1.63 -12.73
N LEU A 49 -5.27 -2.24 -13.55
CA LEU A 49 -4.80 -3.62 -13.34
C LEU A 49 -4.09 -3.78 -11.98
N VAL A 50 -3.30 -2.79 -11.58
CA VAL A 50 -2.66 -2.79 -10.26
C VAL A 50 -3.68 -2.59 -9.14
N CYS A 51 -4.62 -1.65 -9.29
CA CYS A 51 -5.67 -1.40 -8.29
C CYS A 51 -6.64 -2.58 -8.10
N THR A 52 -6.78 -3.43 -9.12
CA THR A 52 -7.59 -4.66 -9.09
C THR A 52 -6.78 -5.90 -8.69
N GLY A 53 -5.46 -5.77 -8.51
CA GLY A 53 -4.58 -6.88 -8.14
C GLY A 53 -4.33 -7.87 -9.28
N ARG A 54 -4.64 -7.52 -10.52
CA ARG A 54 -4.35 -8.33 -11.71
C ARG A 54 -2.86 -8.30 -12.06
N THR A 55 -2.19 -7.21 -11.73
CA THR A 55 -0.75 -7.04 -11.92
C THR A 55 -0.13 -6.34 -10.71
N LEU A 56 1.18 -6.47 -10.54
CA LEU A 56 1.93 -5.77 -9.52
C LEU A 56 2.75 -4.64 -10.13
N PRO A 57 3.03 -3.55 -9.38
CA PRO A 57 3.94 -2.52 -9.85
C PRO A 57 5.36 -3.05 -9.94
N GLU A 58 6.14 -2.51 -10.88
CA GLU A 58 7.58 -2.75 -10.90
C GLU A 58 8.23 -2.16 -9.64
N ARG A 59 9.08 -2.92 -8.95
CA ARG A 59 9.77 -2.46 -7.72
C ARG A 59 10.46 -1.10 -7.88
N ARG A 60 11.13 -0.89 -9.01
CA ARG A 60 11.84 0.37 -9.32
C ARG A 60 10.92 1.61 -9.35
N ARG A 61 9.61 1.43 -9.57
CA ARG A 61 8.63 2.53 -9.65
C ARG A 61 8.02 2.88 -8.30
N LEU A 62 8.16 2.02 -7.28
CA LEU A 62 7.53 2.23 -5.97
C LEU A 62 7.98 3.53 -5.30
N ALA A 63 9.26 3.88 -5.42
CA ALA A 63 9.79 5.15 -4.90
C ALA A 63 9.13 6.37 -5.56
N LEU A 64 8.99 6.35 -6.89
CA LEU A 64 8.28 7.40 -7.64
C LEU A 64 6.81 7.48 -7.23
N TRP A 65 6.14 6.33 -7.10
CA TRP A 65 4.74 6.27 -6.72
C TRP A 65 4.51 6.87 -5.33
N ALA A 66 5.35 6.50 -4.36
CA ALA A 66 5.27 7.04 -3.01
C ALA A 66 5.56 8.54 -2.96
N SER A 67 6.49 9.03 -3.79
CA SER A 67 6.74 10.47 -3.94
C SER A 67 5.52 11.19 -4.50
N VAL A 68 4.88 10.67 -5.55
CA VAL A 68 3.69 11.27 -6.17
C VAL A 68 2.49 11.26 -5.20
N LEU A 69 2.39 10.23 -4.37
CA LEU A 69 1.37 10.10 -3.33
C LEU A 69 1.65 10.96 -2.08
N GLY A 70 2.81 11.62 -2.01
CA GLY A 70 3.19 12.46 -0.87
C GLY A 70 3.34 11.65 0.42
N LEU A 71 3.84 10.41 0.34
CA LEU A 71 4.01 9.55 1.51
C LEU A 71 5.18 10.02 2.39
N SER A 72 4.98 9.97 3.72
CA SER A 72 6.07 10.11 4.69
C SER A 72 7.05 8.93 4.60
N GLU A 73 8.20 9.03 5.26
CA GLU A 73 9.19 7.95 5.25
C GLU A 73 8.66 6.64 5.84
N GLU A 74 7.89 6.72 6.93
CA GLU A 74 7.24 5.57 7.54
C GLU A 74 6.17 4.96 6.61
N GLU A 75 5.35 5.80 5.97
CA GLU A 75 4.34 5.35 5.02
C GLU A 75 4.95 4.72 3.77
N ARG A 76 6.11 5.23 3.32
CA ARG A 76 6.89 4.63 2.23
C ARG A 76 7.33 3.22 2.59
N ALA A 77 7.90 3.01 3.77
CA ALA A 77 8.31 1.69 4.22
C ALA A 77 7.14 0.70 4.18
N TYR A 78 6.00 1.06 4.77
CA TYR A 78 4.79 0.24 4.73
C TYR A 78 4.27 -0.02 3.30
N PHE A 79 4.31 0.99 2.44
CA PHE A 79 3.88 0.88 1.05
C PHE A 79 4.75 -0.07 0.24
N HIS A 80 6.06 -0.03 0.47
CA HIS A 80 7.02 -0.95 -0.14
C HIS A 80 6.84 -2.37 0.38
N ASP A 81 6.72 -2.57 1.69
CA ASP A 81 6.52 -3.88 2.30
C ASP A 81 5.25 -4.55 1.81
N ALA A 82 4.14 -3.80 1.72
CA ALA A 82 2.89 -4.30 1.17
C ALA A 82 3.04 -4.76 -0.30
N ALA A 83 3.80 -4.04 -1.11
CA ALA A 83 4.08 -4.43 -2.50
C ALA A 83 4.91 -5.72 -2.57
N ILE A 84 5.88 -5.88 -1.67
CA ILE A 84 6.72 -7.08 -1.56
C ILE A 84 5.88 -8.28 -1.11
N LEU A 85 5.02 -8.10 -0.12
CA LEU A 85 4.13 -9.15 0.40
C LEU A 85 3.10 -9.60 -0.62
N ASP A 86 2.55 -8.69 -1.42
CA ASP A 86 1.64 -9.03 -2.53
C ASP A 86 2.38 -9.72 -3.69
N ALA A 87 3.69 -9.47 -3.85
CA ALA A 87 4.55 -10.17 -4.81
C ALA A 87 5.06 -11.53 -4.31
N ALA A 88 5.01 -11.77 -3.01
CA ALA A 88 5.49 -13.01 -2.41
C ALA A 88 4.56 -14.18 -2.77
N GLU A 89 5.11 -15.39 -2.81
CA GLU A 89 4.31 -16.59 -3.02
C GLU A 89 3.15 -16.66 -2.00
N PRO A 90 1.99 -17.26 -2.38
CA PRO A 90 0.83 -17.37 -1.50
C PRO A 90 1.15 -17.94 -0.12
N ARG A 91 2.13 -18.86 -0.05
CA ARG A 91 2.60 -19.46 1.20
C ARG A 91 3.31 -18.47 2.12
N ALA A 92 4.19 -17.63 1.59
CA ALA A 92 4.90 -16.61 2.37
C ALA A 92 3.91 -15.57 2.93
N ARG A 93 2.95 -15.14 2.10
CA ARG A 93 1.87 -14.24 2.52
C ARG A 93 1.02 -14.82 3.66
N ALA A 94 0.66 -16.10 3.59
CA ALA A 94 -0.12 -16.76 4.63
C ALA A 94 0.61 -16.80 5.98
N ILE A 95 1.92 -17.04 5.96
CA ILE A 95 2.75 -17.04 7.18
C ILE A 95 2.78 -15.64 7.81
N VAL A 96 3.02 -14.59 7.03
CA VAL A 96 3.05 -13.21 7.55
C VAL A 96 1.70 -12.82 8.17
N ASN A 97 0.60 -13.11 7.48
CA ASN A 97 -0.75 -12.85 8.02
C ASN A 97 -1.01 -13.59 9.34
N GLU A 98 -0.51 -14.82 9.50
CA GLU A 98 -0.67 -15.54 10.77
C GLU A 98 0.17 -14.93 11.90
N LEU A 99 1.42 -14.55 11.62
CA LEU A 99 2.30 -13.92 12.60
C LEU A 99 1.72 -12.59 13.08
N GLU A 100 1.19 -11.77 12.19
CA GLU A 100 0.50 -10.53 12.55
C GLU A 100 -0.74 -10.77 13.41
N ARG A 101 -1.58 -11.75 13.06
CA ARG A 101 -2.75 -12.12 13.88
C ARG A 101 -2.34 -12.58 15.28
N ARG A 102 -1.23 -13.32 15.41
CA ARG A 102 -0.67 -13.72 16.71
C ARG A 102 -0.17 -12.51 17.50
N ALA A 103 0.55 -11.59 16.87
CA ALA A 103 1.06 -10.38 17.51
C ALA A 103 -0.07 -9.47 17.99
N ALA A 104 -1.14 -9.32 17.20
CA ALA A 104 -2.32 -8.56 17.58
C ALA A 104 -3.02 -9.15 18.82
N ARG A 105 -3.13 -10.49 18.91
CA ARG A 105 -3.69 -11.17 20.10
C ARG A 105 -2.89 -10.89 21.38
N TRP A 106 -1.58 -10.73 21.28
CA TRP A 106 -0.71 -10.48 22.44
C TRP A 106 -0.68 -9.01 22.87
N ARG A 107 -1.17 -8.10 22.01
CA ARG A 107 -1.26 -6.65 22.29
C ARG A 107 -2.61 -6.24 22.90
N SER A 108 -3.59 -7.13 22.97
CA SER A 108 -4.81 -6.89 23.75
C SER A 108 -4.57 -7.27 25.22
N PRO A 109 -4.72 -6.34 26.18
CA PRO A 109 -4.59 -6.63 27.61
C PRO A 109 -5.66 -7.60 28.12
#